data_AF-A0A1H0N3W9-F1
#
_entry.id   AF-A0A1H0N3W9-F1
#
_cell.length_a   1.000
_cell.length_b   1.000
_cell.length_c   1.000
_cell.angle_alpha   90.00
_cell.angle_beta   90.00
_cell.angle_gamma   90.00
#
_symmetry.space_group_name_H-M   'P 1'
#
loop_
_entity.id
_entity.type
_entity.pdbx_description
1 polymer ?
#
loop_
_entity_poly.entity_id
_entity_poly.type
_entity_poly.pdbx_seq_one_letter_code
_entity_poly.pdbx_strand_id
1 'polypeptide(L)'
;MNIQDVLQSLASKRSIFHNEADFQHALAWGLRELYDCKIRLERRFDIDHKRVYLDILAEMDERKIAIELKYKMKAIECSIQGETFSLLNQGAHDIGRYDVLKDLQRLEQLYKRGLIDEGYLIFLTNDASYYVEPLFEKATADREFRLHQGKKINGTLSWSELTGQGTMKGREDSIEIVGSYSLNWSPYSHVGDTSQGNIMALSVQIDSKIPSSSRESINNPKANYLKSPEELKVHFNNLLNKEALALHHYIGSINNIPLSQNDLRDKLIEQLKIAGYWTQANRDFGQDKADIWAEKDNEELAIEVRYKTALLQTNYNGKDVNLKNQGAQDISRYDYLKDLEKLEKVVRSRPGIKGYAVLITNDHNYWEKSKRVASVDEDFRIYQERSVHGELVWKHASAGTTSNREETISIAGKYVINWVPFLTVGSGKYELFKMLVVEVTAEELV
;
A
#
# COMPACT_ATOMS: atom_id res chain seq x y z
N MET A 1 -11.27 -26.68 0.42
CA MET A 1 -9.90 -26.92 -0.11
C MET A 1 -9.19 -27.82 0.89
N ASN A 2 -8.41 -28.81 0.47
CA ASN A 2 -7.57 -29.60 1.37
C ASN A 2 -6.10 -29.17 1.19
N ILE A 3 -5.55 -28.49 2.19
CA ILE A 3 -4.18 -27.97 2.13
C ILE A 3 -3.12 -29.09 2.17
N GLN A 4 -3.43 -30.24 2.78
CA GLN A 4 -2.47 -31.34 2.85
C GLN A 4 -2.21 -31.95 1.47
N ASP A 5 -3.25 -32.06 0.64
CA ASP A 5 -3.13 -32.55 -0.74
C ASP A 5 -2.23 -31.61 -1.57
N VAL A 6 -2.34 -30.30 -1.34
CA VAL A 6 -1.48 -29.29 -1.98
C VAL A 6 -0.03 -29.47 -1.55
N LEU A 7 0.23 -29.58 -0.24
CA LEU A 7 1.58 -29.76 0.28
C LEU A 7 2.20 -31.09 -0.17
N GLN A 8 1.42 -32.16 -0.25
CA GLN A 8 1.90 -33.46 -0.75
C GLN A 8 2.21 -33.40 -2.25
N SER A 9 1.32 -32.80 -3.06
CA SER A 9 1.61 -32.58 -4.47
C SER A 9 2.83 -31.69 -4.66
N LEU A 10 2.99 -30.64 -3.85
CA LEU A 10 4.10 -29.72 -3.94
C LEU A 10 5.41 -30.40 -3.55
N ALA A 11 5.44 -31.19 -2.47
CA ALA A 11 6.62 -31.92 -2.01
C ALA A 11 7.19 -32.88 -3.07
N SER A 12 6.33 -33.53 -3.86
CA SER A 12 6.75 -34.41 -4.95
C SER A 12 7.36 -33.67 -6.15
N LYS A 13 7.01 -32.40 -6.34
CA LYS A 13 7.49 -31.56 -7.45
C LYS A 13 8.68 -30.68 -7.05
N ARG A 14 8.64 -30.13 -5.84
CA ARG A 14 9.65 -29.23 -5.25
C ARG A 14 9.84 -29.61 -3.78
N SER A 15 10.91 -30.35 -3.52
CA SER A 15 11.26 -30.84 -2.18
C SER A 15 11.89 -29.76 -1.30
N ILE A 16 12.46 -28.69 -1.86
CA ILE A 16 13.09 -27.58 -1.13
C ILE A 16 12.93 -26.27 -1.92
N PHE A 17 13.02 -25.12 -1.24
CA PHE A 17 12.89 -23.77 -1.81
C PHE A 17 14.10 -22.90 -1.45
N HIS A 18 14.40 -21.89 -2.27
CA HIS A 18 15.51 -20.95 -2.01
C HIS A 18 15.24 -19.99 -0.85
N ASN A 19 13.98 -19.60 -0.67
CA ASN A 19 13.53 -18.67 0.37
C ASN A 19 12.01 -18.72 0.51
N GLU A 20 11.47 -17.92 1.44
CA GLU A 20 10.03 -17.83 1.73
C GLU A 20 9.21 -17.36 0.52
N ALA A 21 9.73 -16.46 -0.32
CA ALA A 21 9.04 -15.99 -1.51
C ALA A 21 9.00 -17.05 -2.64
N ASP A 22 10.05 -17.86 -2.80
CA ASP A 22 10.04 -19.04 -3.69
C ASP A 22 8.99 -20.05 -3.21
N PHE A 23 8.93 -20.33 -1.90
CA PHE A 23 7.88 -21.18 -1.33
C PHE A 23 6.47 -20.59 -1.56
N GLN A 24 6.27 -19.30 -1.30
CA GLN A 24 5.00 -18.60 -1.53
C GLN A 24 4.54 -18.73 -2.97
N HIS A 25 5.43 -18.47 -3.93
CA HIS A 25 5.12 -18.59 -5.35
C HIS A 25 4.79 -20.02 -5.75
N ALA A 26 5.57 -21.00 -5.30
CA ALA A 26 5.36 -22.42 -5.62
C ALA A 26 4.05 -22.96 -5.02
N LEU A 27 3.71 -22.56 -3.80
CA LEU A 27 2.45 -22.92 -3.16
C LEU A 27 1.25 -22.30 -3.89
N ALA A 28 1.33 -21.01 -4.23
CA ALA A 28 0.31 -20.31 -5.01
C ALA A 28 0.06 -20.97 -6.38
N TRP A 29 1.13 -21.43 -7.04
CA TRP A 29 1.03 -22.18 -8.28
C TRP A 29 0.36 -23.54 -8.07
N GLY A 30 0.82 -24.31 -7.07
CA GLY A 30 0.23 -25.62 -6.74
C GLY A 30 -1.25 -25.56 -6.40
N LEU A 31 -1.70 -24.47 -5.75
CA LEU A 31 -3.12 -24.21 -5.50
C LEU A 31 -3.92 -24.09 -6.79
N ARG A 32 -3.42 -23.34 -7.79
CA ARG A 32 -4.09 -23.18 -9.09
C ARG A 32 -4.11 -24.44 -9.93
N GLU A 33 -3.14 -25.34 -9.74
CA GLU A 33 -3.11 -26.63 -10.45
C GLU A 33 -4.15 -27.62 -9.92
N LEU A 34 -4.45 -27.56 -8.63
CA LEU A 34 -5.37 -28.49 -7.97
C LEU A 34 -6.79 -27.95 -7.83
N TYR A 35 -6.96 -26.63 -7.82
CA TYR A 35 -8.24 -25.98 -7.58
C TYR A 35 -8.49 -24.85 -8.58
N ASP A 36 -9.74 -24.72 -9.05
CA ASP A 36 -10.18 -23.56 -9.82
C ASP A 36 -10.39 -22.36 -8.88
N CYS A 37 -9.29 -21.66 -8.60
CA CYS A 37 -9.26 -20.56 -7.65
C CYS A 37 -8.51 -19.35 -8.21
N LYS A 38 -8.93 -18.16 -7.77
CA LYS A 38 -8.20 -16.91 -8.01
C LYS A 38 -7.22 -16.69 -6.87
N ILE A 39 -5.95 -16.55 -7.20
CA ILE A 39 -4.90 -16.29 -6.22
C ILE A 39 -4.49 -14.81 -6.23
N ARG A 40 -4.34 -14.24 -5.04
CA ARG A 40 -3.70 -12.94 -4.80
C ARG A 40 -2.60 -13.09 -3.75
N LEU A 41 -1.39 -12.72 -4.12
CA LEU A 41 -0.26 -12.66 -3.18
C LEU A 41 -0.23 -11.32 -2.46
N GLU A 42 0.35 -11.29 -1.26
CA GLU A 42 0.58 -10.08 -0.46
C GLU A 42 -0.70 -9.25 -0.29
N ARG A 43 -1.82 -9.95 -0.07
CA ARG A 43 -3.14 -9.34 -0.01
C ARG A 43 -3.22 -8.49 1.24
N ARG A 44 -3.27 -7.18 1.03
CA ARG A 44 -3.46 -6.23 2.12
C ARG A 44 -4.90 -6.27 2.65
N PHE A 45 -5.02 -6.45 3.96
CA PHE A 45 -6.17 -6.15 4.78
C PHE A 45 -5.82 -4.97 5.71
N ASP A 46 -6.81 -4.13 6.00
CA ASP A 46 -6.64 -3.07 6.99
C ASP A 46 -7.53 -3.41 8.19
N ILE A 47 -6.88 -3.81 9.30
CA ILE A 47 -7.49 -4.26 10.56
C ILE A 47 -7.14 -3.23 11.63
N ASP A 48 -8.14 -2.57 12.22
CA ASP A 48 -7.98 -1.59 13.31
C ASP A 48 -6.91 -0.54 13.02
N HIS A 49 -6.94 0.01 11.81
CA HIS A 49 -5.99 1.02 11.33
C HIS A 49 -4.53 0.54 11.23
N LYS A 50 -4.28 -0.77 11.40
CA LYS A 50 -3.01 -1.43 11.12
C LYS A 50 -3.08 -2.14 9.78
N ARG A 51 -1.98 -2.03 9.03
CA ARG A 51 -1.82 -2.74 7.77
C ARG A 51 -1.44 -4.17 8.08
N VAL A 52 -2.20 -5.09 7.52
CA VAL A 52 -1.93 -6.51 7.59
C VAL A 52 -1.76 -6.99 6.16
N TYR A 53 -0.63 -7.63 5.88
CA TYR A 53 -0.40 -8.28 4.59
C TYR A 53 -0.52 -9.76 4.82
N LEU A 54 -1.42 -10.39 4.06
CA LEU A 54 -1.60 -11.82 4.03
C LEU A 54 -0.77 -12.38 2.88
N ASP A 55 0.01 -13.42 3.14
CA ASP A 55 0.89 -14.00 2.12
C ASP A 55 0.11 -14.45 0.87
N ILE A 56 -0.98 -15.20 1.04
CA ILE A 56 -1.82 -15.69 -0.06
C ILE A 56 -3.31 -15.60 0.30
N LEU A 57 -4.11 -14.97 -0.56
CA LEU A 57 -5.57 -15.09 -0.57
C LEU A 57 -6.00 -15.92 -1.79
N ALA A 58 -6.70 -17.02 -1.55
CA ALA A 58 -7.36 -17.83 -2.56
C ALA A 58 -8.88 -17.59 -2.53
N GLU A 59 -9.48 -17.31 -3.68
CA GLU A 59 -10.94 -17.19 -3.84
C GLU A 59 -11.46 -18.36 -4.67
N MET A 60 -12.36 -19.16 -4.10
CA MET A 60 -12.94 -20.37 -4.72
C MET A 60 -14.39 -20.51 -4.25
N ASP A 61 -15.34 -20.71 -5.17
CA ASP A 61 -16.77 -20.87 -4.86
C ASP A 61 -17.33 -19.79 -3.92
N GLU A 62 -16.98 -18.52 -4.20
CA GLU A 62 -17.30 -17.34 -3.39
C GLU A 62 -16.70 -17.31 -1.98
N ARG A 63 -15.90 -18.33 -1.60
CA ARG A 63 -15.18 -18.40 -0.34
C ARG A 63 -13.79 -17.77 -0.45
N LYS A 64 -13.42 -17.03 0.58
CA LYS A 64 -12.09 -16.43 0.76
C LYS A 64 -11.28 -17.28 1.71
N ILE A 65 -10.22 -17.89 1.20
CA ILE A 65 -9.31 -18.73 1.98
C ILE A 65 -7.98 -18.00 2.12
N ALA A 66 -7.63 -17.66 3.35
CA ALA A 66 -6.37 -17.00 3.66
C ALA A 66 -5.30 -17.99 4.05
N ILE A 67 -4.07 -17.74 3.61
CA ILE A 67 -2.91 -18.55 3.95
C ILE A 67 -1.77 -17.62 4.35
N GLU A 68 -1.27 -17.79 5.57
CA GLU A 68 0.02 -17.23 6.03
C GLU A 68 1.04 -18.35 6.02
N LEU A 69 2.26 -18.03 5.62
CA LEU A 69 3.35 -18.99 5.53
C LEU A 69 4.63 -18.52 6.19
N LYS A 70 5.42 -19.48 6.65
CA LYS A 70 6.78 -19.28 7.11
C LYS A 70 7.70 -20.33 6.50
N TYR A 71 8.91 -19.91 6.17
CA TYR A 71 9.98 -20.78 5.69
C TYR A 71 11.28 -20.41 6.40
N LYS A 72 11.67 -21.20 7.41
CA LYS A 72 12.89 -20.97 8.20
C LYS A 72 13.75 -22.21 8.20
N MET A 73 14.99 -22.07 7.78
CA MET A 73 15.90 -23.20 7.58
C MET A 73 17.17 -23.07 8.41
N LYS A 74 17.67 -24.21 8.87
CA LYS A 74 19.09 -24.42 9.19
C LYS A 74 19.88 -24.49 7.90
N ALA A 75 21.16 -24.14 8.02
CA ALA A 75 22.07 -24.17 6.89
C ALA A 75 22.05 -25.56 6.22
N ILE A 76 21.85 -25.58 4.91
CA ILE A 76 21.88 -26.79 4.12
C ILE A 76 22.38 -26.46 2.72
N GLU A 77 23.25 -27.33 2.21
CA GLU A 77 23.70 -27.30 0.83
C GLU A 77 23.33 -28.64 0.19
N CYS A 78 22.57 -28.59 -0.89
CA CYS A 78 22.18 -29.77 -1.64
C CYS A 78 21.94 -29.44 -3.11
N SER A 79 22.01 -30.45 -3.97
CA SER A 79 21.56 -30.33 -5.35
C SER A 79 20.41 -31.29 -5.61
N ILE A 80 19.31 -30.77 -6.13
CA ILE A 80 18.10 -31.52 -6.47
C ILE A 80 17.83 -31.27 -7.95
N GLN A 81 17.78 -32.34 -8.75
CA GLN A 81 17.48 -32.27 -10.20
C GLN A 81 18.36 -31.27 -10.98
N GLY A 82 19.61 -31.08 -10.57
CA GLY A 82 20.56 -30.17 -11.22
C GLY A 82 20.46 -28.71 -10.78
N GLU A 83 19.51 -28.36 -9.89
CA GLU A 83 19.45 -27.07 -9.21
C GLU A 83 20.22 -27.15 -7.89
N THR A 84 21.02 -26.12 -7.58
CA THR A 84 21.80 -26.04 -6.34
C THR A 84 21.14 -25.12 -5.34
N PHE A 85 20.94 -25.60 -4.13
CA PHE A 85 20.37 -24.86 -3.01
C PHE A 85 21.46 -24.66 -1.95
N SER A 86 21.71 -23.41 -1.58
CA SER A 86 22.62 -23.05 -0.47
C SER A 86 21.87 -22.10 0.45
N LEU A 87 21.28 -22.66 1.52
CA LEU A 87 20.50 -21.91 2.49
C LEU A 87 21.37 -21.62 3.71
N LEU A 88 21.21 -20.41 4.25
CA LEU A 88 21.88 -20.00 5.47
C LEU A 88 21.07 -20.38 6.71
N ASN A 89 21.76 -20.53 7.84
CA ASN A 89 21.12 -20.75 9.12
C ASN A 89 20.33 -19.51 9.57
N GLN A 90 19.01 -19.61 9.62
CA GLN A 90 18.10 -18.56 10.08
C GLN A 90 17.82 -18.71 11.59
N GLY A 91 18.76 -18.23 12.41
CA GLY A 91 18.65 -18.21 13.88
C GLY A 91 17.57 -17.26 14.43
N ALA A 92 17.60 -17.03 15.75
CA ALA A 92 16.57 -16.31 16.53
C ALA A 92 15.23 -17.07 16.61
N HIS A 93 15.27 -18.27 17.20
CA HIS A 93 14.10 -19.16 17.32
C HIS A 93 12.98 -18.58 18.18
N ASP A 94 13.33 -17.82 19.22
CA ASP A 94 12.40 -17.10 20.08
C ASP A 94 11.54 -16.12 19.29
N ILE A 95 12.18 -15.28 18.48
CA ILE A 95 11.53 -14.33 17.56
C ILE A 95 10.71 -15.07 16.50
N GLY A 96 11.28 -16.12 15.90
CA GLY A 96 10.61 -16.88 14.85
C GLY A 96 9.33 -17.57 15.34
N ARG A 97 9.33 -18.08 16.56
CA ARG A 97 8.16 -18.68 17.22
C ARG A 97 7.06 -17.67 17.47
N TYR A 98 7.42 -16.49 17.99
CA TYR A 98 6.47 -15.39 18.20
C TYR A 98 5.80 -15.00 16.88
N ASP A 99 6.57 -14.80 15.81
CA ASP A 99 6.05 -14.34 14.52
C ASP A 99 5.03 -15.34 13.92
N VAL A 100 5.32 -16.65 14.00
CA VAL A 100 4.40 -17.71 13.55
C VAL A 100 3.04 -17.63 14.28
N LEU A 101 3.07 -17.43 15.61
CA LEU A 101 1.85 -17.33 16.40
C LEU A 101 1.13 -15.99 16.19
N LYS A 102 1.87 -14.94 15.86
CA LYS A 102 1.29 -13.64 15.50
C LYS A 102 0.52 -13.73 14.18
N ASP A 103 1.02 -14.51 13.23
CA ASP A 103 0.32 -14.81 11.98
C ASP A 103 -0.94 -15.66 12.24
N LEU A 104 -0.90 -16.62 13.17
CA LEU A 104 -2.10 -17.35 13.61
C LEU A 104 -3.16 -16.42 14.20
N GLN A 105 -2.78 -15.54 15.15
CA GLN A 105 -3.68 -14.53 15.72
C GLN A 105 -4.32 -13.66 14.62
N ARG A 106 -3.52 -13.25 13.64
CA ARG A 106 -3.98 -12.42 12.52
C ARG A 106 -5.02 -13.15 11.67
N LEU A 107 -4.84 -14.43 11.38
CA LEU A 107 -5.84 -15.25 10.68
C LEU A 107 -7.15 -15.35 11.49
N GLU A 108 -7.08 -15.51 12.81
CA GLU A 108 -8.29 -15.47 13.65
C GLU A 108 -9.01 -14.13 13.58
N GLN A 109 -8.26 -13.02 13.58
CA GLN A 109 -8.81 -11.67 13.48
C GLN A 109 -9.50 -11.45 12.13
N LEU A 110 -8.90 -11.91 11.03
CA LEU A 110 -9.50 -11.86 9.70
C LEU A 110 -10.80 -12.68 9.66
N TYR A 111 -10.78 -13.91 10.19
CA TYR A 111 -11.94 -14.79 10.21
C TYR A 111 -13.09 -14.22 11.05
N LYS A 112 -12.78 -13.73 12.25
CA LYS A 112 -13.78 -13.16 13.18
C LYS A 112 -14.54 -11.98 12.56
N ARG A 113 -13.84 -11.19 11.74
CA ARG A 113 -14.40 -10.02 11.02
C ARG A 113 -15.13 -10.39 9.74
N GLY A 114 -15.20 -11.67 9.38
CA GLY A 114 -15.80 -12.12 8.12
C GLY A 114 -15.03 -11.66 6.88
N LEU A 115 -13.75 -11.30 7.02
CA LEU A 115 -12.90 -10.91 5.89
C LEU A 115 -12.43 -12.13 5.09
N ILE A 116 -12.40 -13.29 5.74
CA ILE A 116 -12.06 -14.60 5.19
C ILE A 116 -13.08 -15.61 5.74
N ASP A 117 -13.32 -16.66 4.98
CA ASP A 117 -14.19 -17.78 5.36
C ASP A 117 -13.40 -18.93 5.97
N GLU A 118 -12.11 -19.00 5.67
CA GLU A 118 -11.21 -20.06 6.10
C GLU A 118 -9.77 -19.51 6.14
N GLY A 119 -8.95 -20.01 7.06
CA GLY A 119 -7.57 -19.59 7.23
C GLY A 119 -6.64 -20.78 7.42
N TYR A 120 -5.42 -20.70 6.89
CA TYR A 120 -4.35 -21.67 7.07
C TYR A 120 -3.05 -20.97 7.46
N LEU A 121 -2.42 -21.43 8.54
CA LEU A 121 -1.01 -21.15 8.80
C LEU A 121 -0.19 -22.35 8.35
N ILE A 122 0.84 -22.11 7.55
CA ILE A 122 1.76 -23.14 7.04
C ILE A 122 3.18 -22.79 7.42
N PHE A 123 3.91 -23.71 8.03
CA PHE A 123 5.31 -23.47 8.37
C PHE A 123 6.17 -24.67 7.94
N LEU A 124 7.15 -24.42 7.06
CA LEU A 124 8.17 -25.39 6.69
C LEU A 124 9.52 -25.07 7.34
N THR A 125 10.17 -26.10 7.89
CA THR A 125 11.51 -25.97 8.49
C THR A 125 12.23 -27.32 8.54
N ASN A 126 13.56 -27.31 8.43
CA ASN A 126 14.43 -28.43 8.81
C ASN A 126 15.05 -28.27 10.21
N ASP A 127 14.68 -27.23 10.96
CA ASP A 127 15.23 -26.97 12.28
C ASP A 127 14.39 -27.62 13.38
N ALA A 128 14.89 -28.75 13.89
CA ALA A 128 14.32 -29.50 15.01
C ALA A 128 13.98 -28.66 16.25
N SER A 129 14.61 -27.50 16.45
CA SER A 129 14.27 -26.64 17.58
C SER A 129 12.83 -26.10 17.53
N TYR A 130 12.17 -26.07 16.37
CA TYR A 130 10.77 -25.65 16.27
C TYR A 130 9.79 -26.77 16.62
N TYR A 131 10.08 -28.02 16.21
CA TYR A 131 9.11 -29.13 16.29
C TYR A 131 9.43 -30.20 17.34
N VAL A 132 10.65 -30.24 17.89
CA VAL A 132 11.01 -31.15 18.97
C VAL A 132 10.82 -30.47 20.32
N GLU A 133 10.17 -31.18 21.24
CA GLU A 133 10.02 -30.71 22.62
C GLU A 133 11.39 -30.76 23.33
N PRO A 134 11.82 -29.66 23.99
CA PRO A 134 13.08 -29.67 24.73
C PRO A 134 13.00 -30.67 25.90
N LEU A 135 14.04 -31.48 26.06
CA LEU A 135 14.14 -32.50 27.12
C LEU A 135 14.08 -31.94 28.55
N PHE A 136 14.38 -30.65 28.73
CA PHE A 136 14.39 -30.00 30.04
C PHE A 136 13.61 -28.69 29.97
N GLU A 137 12.63 -28.53 30.85
CA GLU A 137 11.81 -27.34 30.96
C GLU A 137 12.59 -26.24 31.70
N LYS A 138 13.45 -25.53 30.97
CA LYS A 138 14.09 -24.31 31.48
C LYS A 138 13.15 -23.13 31.28
N ALA A 139 13.07 -22.26 32.28
CA ALA A 139 12.42 -20.96 32.14
C ALA A 139 13.15 -20.14 31.07
N THR A 140 12.60 -20.14 29.86
CA THR A 140 13.13 -19.44 28.68
C THR A 140 12.18 -18.30 28.32
N ALA A 141 12.74 -17.23 27.73
CA ALA A 141 12.02 -16.01 27.36
C ALA A 141 10.74 -16.28 26.52
N ASP A 142 10.79 -17.29 25.66
CA ASP A 142 9.78 -17.61 24.66
C ASP A 142 9.00 -18.90 24.96
N ARG A 143 8.99 -19.36 26.22
CA ARG A 143 8.38 -20.64 26.61
C ARG A 143 6.93 -20.77 26.13
N GLU A 144 6.16 -19.69 26.18
CA GLU A 144 4.75 -19.67 25.78
C GLU A 144 4.56 -19.72 24.26
N PHE A 145 5.60 -19.38 23.50
CA PHE A 145 5.58 -19.38 22.03
C PHE A 145 6.06 -20.70 21.41
N ARG A 146 6.38 -21.72 22.21
CA ARG A 146 6.93 -22.98 21.71
C ARG A 146 5.98 -23.69 20.74
N LEU A 147 6.55 -24.21 19.65
CA LEU A 147 5.80 -24.81 18.55
C LEU A 147 5.97 -26.32 18.44
N HIS A 148 6.47 -27.02 19.46
CA HIS A 148 6.81 -28.43 19.35
C HIS A 148 5.61 -29.35 19.08
N GLN A 149 5.90 -30.55 18.61
CA GLN A 149 4.91 -31.59 18.34
C GLN A 149 3.95 -31.78 19.52
N GLY A 150 2.65 -31.82 19.21
CA GLY A 150 1.58 -32.05 20.18
C GLY A 150 1.26 -30.87 21.09
N LYS A 151 2.01 -29.76 21.03
CA LYS A 151 1.74 -28.58 21.85
C LYS A 151 0.36 -28.04 21.55
N LYS A 152 -0.39 -27.71 22.62
CA LYS A 152 -1.68 -27.03 22.52
C LYS A 152 -1.49 -25.53 22.69
N ILE A 153 -2.01 -24.74 21.75
CA ILE A 153 -1.93 -23.27 21.70
C ILE A 153 -3.34 -22.70 21.88
N ASN A 154 -3.50 -21.79 22.86
CA ASN A 154 -4.72 -21.06 23.18
C ASN A 154 -4.42 -19.98 24.23
N GLY A 155 -5.31 -19.00 24.38
CA GLY A 155 -5.24 -17.97 25.40
C GLY A 155 -4.22 -16.87 25.09
N THR A 156 -3.84 -16.14 26.13
CA THR A 156 -2.83 -15.09 26.10
C THR A 156 -1.44 -15.70 26.21
N LEU A 157 -0.56 -15.39 25.25
CA LEU A 157 0.83 -15.84 25.21
C LEU A 157 1.75 -14.61 25.29
N SER A 158 2.68 -14.62 26.22
CA SER A 158 3.54 -13.48 26.53
C SER A 158 5.02 -13.89 26.63
N TRP A 159 5.90 -12.90 26.42
CA TRP A 159 7.30 -13.03 26.79
C TRP A 159 7.43 -13.23 28.30
N SER A 160 8.45 -13.97 28.74
CA SER A 160 8.74 -14.06 30.17
C SER A 160 9.16 -12.69 30.73
N GLU A 161 8.88 -12.43 32.01
CA GLU A 161 9.20 -11.17 32.69
C GLU A 161 10.70 -10.81 32.66
N LEU A 162 11.56 -11.80 32.45
CA LEU A 162 13.02 -11.65 32.40
C LEU A 162 13.57 -11.44 30.99
N THR A 163 12.69 -11.28 29.99
CA THR A 163 13.11 -11.10 28.59
C THR A 163 13.72 -9.71 28.38
N GLY A 164 14.91 -9.66 27.79
CA GLY A 164 15.58 -8.39 27.51
C GLY A 164 14.84 -7.54 26.48
N GLN A 165 14.83 -6.21 26.67
CA GLN A 165 14.14 -5.26 25.78
C GLN A 165 14.59 -5.35 24.31
N GLY A 166 15.85 -5.73 24.05
CA GLY A 166 16.36 -5.93 22.69
C GLY A 166 15.67 -7.07 21.95
N THR A 167 15.36 -8.17 22.65
CA THR A 167 14.65 -9.33 22.08
C THR A 167 13.19 -9.01 21.77
N MET A 168 12.55 -8.17 22.60
CA MET A 168 11.14 -7.79 22.44
C MET A 168 10.90 -6.65 21.46
N LYS A 169 11.95 -5.98 20.95
CA LYS A 169 11.78 -4.77 20.14
C LYS A 169 10.90 -5.02 18.91
N GLY A 170 9.75 -4.35 18.85
CA GLY A 170 8.72 -4.51 17.80
C GLY A 170 7.81 -5.73 17.97
N ARG A 171 7.90 -6.44 19.10
CA ARG A 171 7.18 -7.66 19.49
C ARG A 171 6.76 -7.61 20.97
N GLU A 172 6.57 -6.43 21.51
CA GLU A 172 6.31 -6.21 22.93
C GLU A 172 4.91 -6.69 23.34
N ASP A 173 3.97 -6.68 22.41
CA ASP A 173 2.57 -7.06 22.63
C ASP A 173 2.42 -8.57 22.89
N SER A 174 1.48 -8.93 23.77
CA SER A 174 1.03 -10.33 23.90
C SER A 174 0.32 -10.82 22.63
N ILE A 175 0.27 -12.14 22.47
CA ILE A 175 -0.50 -12.81 21.43
C ILE A 175 -1.74 -13.41 22.07
N GLU A 176 -2.90 -12.98 21.59
CA GLU A 176 -4.21 -13.47 22.00
C GLU A 176 -4.71 -14.48 20.97
N ILE A 177 -4.86 -15.74 21.39
CA ILE A 177 -5.40 -16.83 20.59
C ILE A 177 -6.74 -17.25 21.18
N VAL A 178 -7.82 -17.03 20.44
CA VAL A 178 -9.20 -17.34 20.86
C VAL A 178 -9.49 -18.83 20.68
N GLY A 179 -9.05 -19.40 19.57
CA GLY A 179 -9.20 -20.81 19.27
C GLY A 179 -8.30 -21.71 20.12
N SER A 180 -8.43 -23.02 19.91
CA SER A 180 -7.56 -24.01 20.54
C SER A 180 -6.98 -24.96 19.51
N TYR A 181 -5.67 -24.92 19.34
CA TYR A 181 -4.96 -25.61 18.26
C TYR A 181 -3.95 -26.60 18.83
N SER A 182 -4.02 -27.85 18.40
CA SER A 182 -2.95 -28.82 18.59
C SER A 182 -1.99 -28.74 17.41
N LEU A 183 -0.72 -28.46 17.69
CA LEU A 183 0.32 -28.36 16.67
C LEU A 183 0.80 -29.76 16.29
N ASN A 184 0.58 -30.14 15.04
CA ASN A 184 0.99 -31.43 14.51
C ASN A 184 1.93 -31.20 13.33
N TRP A 185 3.19 -31.56 13.51
CA TRP A 185 4.19 -31.57 12.46
C TRP A 185 4.15 -32.91 11.72
N SER A 186 4.30 -32.84 10.42
CA SER A 186 4.43 -33.99 9.53
C SER A 186 5.64 -33.81 8.62
N PRO A 187 6.29 -34.89 8.17
CA PRO A 187 7.32 -34.78 7.14
C PRO A 187 6.76 -34.11 5.87
N TYR A 188 7.48 -33.12 5.33
CA TYR A 188 7.22 -32.52 4.03
C TYR A 188 8.05 -33.22 2.96
N SER A 189 9.36 -33.26 3.15
CA SER A 189 10.31 -33.84 2.20
C SER A 189 11.60 -34.26 2.89
N HIS A 190 12.45 -34.97 2.15
CA HIS A 190 13.81 -35.32 2.55
C HIS A 190 14.78 -34.91 1.44
N VAL A 191 15.80 -34.12 1.80
CA VAL A 191 16.80 -33.58 0.87
C VAL A 191 18.22 -33.78 1.41
N GLY A 192 18.99 -34.64 0.75
CA GLY A 192 20.36 -34.99 1.18
C GLY A 192 20.40 -35.96 2.37
N ASP A 193 21.59 -36.46 2.71
CA ASP A 193 21.76 -37.64 3.58
C ASP A 193 21.91 -37.31 5.08
N THR A 194 21.78 -36.04 5.48
CA THR A 194 21.98 -35.62 6.88
C THR A 194 20.65 -35.46 7.61
N SER A 195 20.70 -35.40 8.94
CA SER A 195 19.52 -35.09 9.76
C SER A 195 18.89 -33.72 9.43
N GLN A 196 19.68 -32.79 8.90
CA GLN A 196 19.24 -31.46 8.43
C GLN A 196 18.50 -31.54 7.08
N GLY A 197 18.53 -32.68 6.41
CA GLY A 197 17.79 -32.93 5.17
C GLY A 197 16.30 -33.18 5.38
N ASN A 198 15.85 -33.42 6.61
CA ASN A 198 14.44 -33.61 6.89
C ASN A 198 13.72 -32.27 7.00
N ILE A 199 12.81 -31.99 6.06
CA ILE A 199 11.95 -30.81 6.12
C ILE A 199 10.60 -31.24 6.68
N MET A 200 10.16 -30.56 7.73
CA MET A 200 8.89 -30.78 8.41
C MET A 200 7.92 -29.65 8.05
N ALA A 201 6.64 -29.99 7.93
CA ALA A 201 5.53 -29.08 7.74
C ALA A 201 4.64 -29.04 8.99
N LEU A 202 4.27 -27.84 9.41
CA LEU A 202 3.12 -27.58 10.28
C LEU A 202 2.02 -26.95 9.44
N SER A 203 0.79 -27.44 9.56
CA SER A 203 -0.39 -26.80 8.99
C SER A 203 -1.48 -26.66 10.05
N VAL A 204 -2.04 -25.46 10.18
CA VAL A 204 -3.09 -25.15 11.16
C VAL A 204 -4.26 -24.47 10.45
N GLN A 205 -5.47 -25.03 10.59
CA GLN A 205 -6.71 -24.51 10.00
C GLN A 205 -7.57 -23.80 11.05
N ILE A 206 -8.19 -22.67 10.67
CA ILE A 206 -8.92 -21.75 11.57
C ILE A 206 -10.47 -21.87 11.49
N ASP A 207 -11.05 -22.49 10.45
CA ASP A 207 -12.48 -22.32 10.09
C ASP A 207 -13.53 -22.84 11.09
N SER A 208 -13.27 -23.94 11.78
CA SER A 208 -14.25 -24.78 12.50
C SER A 208 -14.07 -24.73 14.01
N LYS A 209 -13.06 -24.02 14.49
CA LYS A 209 -12.63 -24.01 15.90
C LYS A 209 -12.95 -22.71 16.64
N ILE A 210 -13.45 -21.69 15.93
CA ILE A 210 -13.90 -20.42 16.49
C ILE A 210 -15.45 -20.46 16.56
N PRO A 211 -16.09 -20.25 17.73
CA PRO A 211 -17.55 -20.31 17.87
C PRO A 211 -18.26 -19.33 16.93
N SER A 212 -19.30 -19.77 16.21
CA SER A 212 -20.04 -18.96 15.24
C SER A 212 -20.63 -17.67 15.84
N SER A 213 -20.88 -17.66 17.15
CA SER A 213 -21.35 -16.50 17.94
C SER A 213 -20.32 -15.38 18.11
N SER A 214 -19.07 -15.60 17.68
CA SER A 214 -18.00 -14.60 17.77
C SER A 214 -17.79 -13.79 16.49
N ARG A 215 -18.51 -14.11 15.40
CA ARG A 215 -18.60 -13.25 14.21
C ARG A 215 -19.37 -11.98 14.56
N GLU A 216 -18.80 -10.83 14.25
CA GLU A 216 -19.47 -9.54 14.45
C GLU A 216 -20.68 -9.44 13.51
N SER A 217 -21.86 -9.11 14.05
CA SER A 217 -23.09 -8.95 13.27
C SER A 217 -23.01 -7.70 12.39
N ILE A 218 -23.15 -7.87 11.08
CA ILE A 218 -23.21 -6.77 10.11
C ILE A 218 -24.53 -6.02 10.30
N ASN A 219 -24.50 -4.90 11.04
CA ASN A 219 -25.56 -3.89 11.01
C ASN A 219 -25.34 -3.01 9.78
N ASN A 220 -26.24 -3.12 8.81
CA ASN A 220 -26.28 -2.32 7.60
C ASN A 220 -27.26 -1.14 7.80
N PRO A 221 -26.82 0.11 8.06
CA PRO A 221 -27.73 1.25 8.10
C PRO A 221 -27.91 1.82 6.70
N LYS A 222 -29.04 1.44 6.10
CA LYS A 222 -29.83 2.19 5.10
C LYS A 222 -29.09 2.77 3.89
N ALA A 223 -29.23 2.03 2.80
CA ALA A 223 -29.52 2.56 1.47
C ALA A 223 -30.56 3.69 1.53
N ASN A 224 -30.11 4.91 1.28
CA ASN A 224 -30.81 5.98 0.57
C ASN A 224 -29.75 7.06 0.31
N TYR A 225 -29.75 7.63 -0.89
CA TYR A 225 -28.76 8.58 -1.42
C TYR A 225 -27.49 7.97 -2.01
N LEU A 226 -27.65 7.22 -3.10
CA LEU A 226 -26.66 7.21 -4.17
C LEU A 226 -27.40 7.57 -5.46
N LYS A 227 -27.09 8.76 -6.00
CA LYS A 227 -27.39 9.06 -7.40
C LYS A 227 -26.57 8.11 -8.28
N SER A 228 -27.12 7.65 -9.39
CA SER A 228 -26.44 6.69 -10.25
C SER A 228 -25.13 7.29 -10.81
N PRO A 229 -24.14 6.46 -11.19
CA PRO A 229 -22.93 6.93 -11.88
C PRO A 229 -23.22 7.78 -13.13
N GLU A 230 -24.36 7.56 -13.79
CA GLU A 230 -24.82 8.40 -14.92
C GLU A 230 -25.31 9.78 -14.47
N GLU A 231 -26.00 9.87 -13.32
CA GLU A 231 -26.47 11.15 -12.76
C GLU A 231 -25.32 12.02 -12.23
N LEU A 232 -24.24 11.40 -11.73
CA LEU A 232 -23.00 12.09 -11.36
C LEU A 232 -22.28 12.66 -12.60
N LYS A 233 -22.27 11.92 -13.72
CA LYS A 233 -21.74 12.40 -15.02
C LYS A 233 -22.50 13.62 -15.54
N VAL A 234 -23.84 13.62 -15.45
CA VAL A 234 -24.67 14.76 -15.88
C VAL A 234 -24.44 15.98 -14.98
N HIS A 235 -24.29 15.78 -13.67
CA HIS A 235 -24.02 16.88 -12.75
C HIS A 235 -22.62 17.48 -12.96
N PHE A 236 -21.61 16.65 -13.21
CA PHE A 236 -20.23 17.08 -13.47
C PHE A 236 -20.09 17.82 -14.82
N ASN A 237 -20.75 17.34 -15.86
CA ASN A 237 -20.77 17.99 -17.18
C ASN A 237 -21.54 19.33 -17.17
N ASN A 238 -22.48 19.53 -16.25
CA ASN A 238 -23.20 20.79 -16.09
C ASN A 238 -22.44 21.83 -15.23
N LEU A 239 -21.43 21.42 -14.45
CA LEU A 239 -20.58 22.28 -13.63
C LEU A 239 -19.39 22.87 -14.42
N LEU A 240 -18.96 22.17 -15.48
CA LEU A 240 -17.95 22.66 -16.42
C LEU A 240 -18.64 23.59 -17.44
N ASN A 241 -18.66 24.88 -17.17
CA ASN A 241 -19.00 25.89 -18.18
C ASN A 241 -18.13 25.70 -19.44
N LYS A 242 -18.66 26.13 -20.59
CA LYS A 242 -18.12 25.96 -21.95
C LYS A 242 -16.67 26.47 -22.20
N GLU A 243 -15.96 26.94 -21.18
CA GLU A 243 -14.59 27.47 -21.23
C GLU A 243 -13.60 26.63 -20.40
N ALA A 244 -13.97 25.44 -19.94
CA ALA A 244 -13.04 24.58 -19.23
C ALA A 244 -11.86 24.18 -20.13
N LEU A 245 -10.64 24.55 -19.71
CA LEU A 245 -9.38 24.15 -20.34
C LEU A 245 -9.40 22.66 -20.67
N ALA A 246 -8.92 22.28 -21.87
CA ALA A 246 -8.94 20.90 -22.35
C ALA A 246 -8.36 19.90 -21.32
N LEU A 247 -7.34 20.32 -20.56
CA LEU A 247 -6.74 19.48 -19.53
C LEU A 247 -7.64 19.23 -18.31
N HIS A 248 -8.51 20.18 -17.92
CA HIS A 248 -9.49 19.94 -16.85
C HIS A 248 -10.46 18.83 -17.24
N HIS A 249 -10.84 18.74 -18.52
CA HIS A 249 -11.69 17.67 -19.01
C HIS A 249 -11.00 16.30 -18.92
N TYR A 250 -9.73 16.20 -19.33
CA TYR A 250 -8.96 14.95 -19.26
C TYR A 250 -8.65 14.51 -17.83
N ILE A 251 -8.42 15.44 -16.90
CA ILE A 251 -8.25 15.06 -15.50
C ILE A 251 -9.59 14.67 -14.89
N GLY A 252 -10.67 15.41 -15.19
CA GLY A 252 -12.02 15.11 -14.72
C GLY A 252 -12.57 13.75 -15.17
N SER A 253 -12.07 13.17 -16.27
CA SER A 253 -12.44 11.81 -16.68
C SER A 253 -11.79 10.69 -15.84
N ILE A 254 -10.85 11.03 -14.95
CA ILE A 254 -10.26 10.09 -13.98
C ILE A 254 -11.28 9.81 -12.87
N ASN A 255 -12.11 8.78 -13.09
CA ASN A 255 -13.24 8.45 -12.21
C ASN A 255 -12.86 7.66 -10.93
N ASN A 256 -11.56 7.52 -10.62
CA ASN A 256 -11.09 6.74 -9.47
C ASN A 256 -10.01 7.51 -8.69
N ILE A 257 -10.02 7.38 -7.35
CA ILE A 257 -9.00 7.98 -6.49
C ILE A 257 -7.59 7.51 -6.94
N PRO A 258 -6.66 8.42 -7.25
CA PRO A 258 -5.26 8.06 -7.47
C PRO A 258 -4.64 7.50 -6.18
N LEU A 259 -3.81 6.47 -6.29
CA LEU A 259 -3.17 5.82 -5.14
C LEU A 259 -1.78 6.38 -4.83
N SER A 260 -1.17 7.11 -5.78
CA SER A 260 0.11 7.80 -5.65
C SER A 260 0.24 8.90 -6.72
N GLN A 261 1.28 9.74 -6.62
CA GLN A 261 1.59 10.72 -7.67
C GLN A 261 1.91 10.05 -9.01
N ASN A 262 2.64 8.92 -9.00
CA ASN A 262 2.89 8.14 -10.22
C ASN A 262 1.59 7.57 -10.80
N ASP A 263 0.69 7.08 -9.96
CA ASP A 263 -0.61 6.58 -10.42
C ASP A 263 -1.48 7.71 -11.02
N LEU A 264 -1.46 8.92 -10.43
CA LEU A 264 -2.10 10.09 -11.02
C LEU A 264 -1.48 10.43 -12.39
N ARG A 265 -0.15 10.47 -12.48
CA ARG A 265 0.58 10.73 -13.73
C ARG A 265 0.20 9.74 -14.82
N ASP A 266 0.26 8.46 -14.50
CA ASP A 266 0.06 7.38 -15.47
C ASP A 266 -1.41 7.34 -15.95
N LYS A 267 -2.38 7.60 -15.07
CA LYS A 267 -3.79 7.78 -15.45
C LYS A 267 -4.01 8.99 -16.36
N LEU A 268 -3.36 10.12 -16.08
CA LEU A 268 -3.47 11.31 -16.94
C LEU A 268 -2.85 11.05 -18.31
N ILE A 269 -1.72 10.34 -18.37
CA ILE A 269 -1.11 9.87 -19.63
C ILE A 269 -2.10 9.02 -20.42
N GLU A 270 -2.79 8.07 -19.79
CA GLU A 270 -3.81 7.26 -20.47
C GLU A 270 -4.94 8.12 -21.06
N GLN A 271 -5.43 9.12 -20.32
CA GLN A 271 -6.48 10.01 -20.83
C GLN A 271 -6.00 10.87 -22.01
N LEU A 272 -4.78 11.40 -21.95
CA LEU A 272 -4.18 12.15 -23.05
C LEU A 272 -3.99 11.28 -24.31
N LYS A 273 -3.56 10.02 -24.15
CA LYS A 273 -3.47 9.06 -25.26
C LYS A 273 -4.83 8.78 -25.89
N ILE A 274 -5.87 8.58 -25.09
CA ILE A 274 -7.26 8.40 -25.57
C ILE A 274 -7.72 9.63 -26.37
N ALA A 275 -7.32 10.83 -25.94
CA ALA A 275 -7.59 12.08 -26.63
C ALA A 275 -6.75 12.30 -27.92
N GLY A 276 -5.85 11.38 -28.25
CA GLY A 276 -5.03 11.40 -29.46
C GLY A 276 -3.68 12.09 -29.31
N TYR A 277 -3.23 12.39 -28.09
CA TYR A 277 -1.87 12.89 -27.87
C TYR A 277 -0.87 11.73 -27.91
N TRP A 278 0.27 11.96 -28.55
CA TRP A 278 1.49 11.22 -28.22
C TRP A 278 2.01 11.73 -26.87
N THR A 279 2.51 10.83 -26.01
CA THR A 279 2.91 11.20 -24.64
C THR A 279 4.23 10.56 -24.23
N GLN A 280 5.02 11.27 -23.43
CA GLN A 280 6.23 10.75 -22.79
C GLN A 280 6.30 11.15 -21.32
N ALA A 281 6.59 10.19 -20.43
CA ALA A 281 6.82 10.48 -19.02
C ALA A 281 8.28 10.91 -18.77
N ASN A 282 8.48 11.85 -17.83
CA ASN A 282 9.79 12.32 -17.38
C ASN A 282 10.70 12.78 -18.53
N ARG A 283 10.15 13.54 -19.50
CA ARG A 283 10.92 14.01 -20.66
C ARG A 283 11.86 15.13 -20.25
N ASP A 284 13.13 14.99 -20.63
CA ASP A 284 14.14 16.03 -20.42
C ASP A 284 13.85 17.26 -21.28
N PHE A 285 13.98 18.45 -20.69
CA PHE A 285 14.01 19.73 -21.37
C PHE A 285 15.10 20.61 -20.76
N GLY A 286 16.20 20.83 -21.49
CA GLY A 286 17.33 21.57 -20.94
C GLY A 286 17.95 20.85 -19.73
N GLN A 287 17.94 21.49 -18.55
CA GLN A 287 18.43 20.91 -17.28
C GLN A 287 17.32 20.29 -16.42
N ASP A 288 16.06 20.43 -16.84
CA ASP A 288 14.87 20.05 -16.09
C ASP A 288 14.12 18.89 -16.76
N LYS A 289 13.12 18.34 -16.06
CA LYS A 289 12.24 17.29 -16.57
C LYS A 289 10.76 17.62 -16.36
N ALA A 290 9.95 17.27 -17.36
CA ALA A 290 8.50 17.36 -17.30
C ALA A 290 7.95 16.01 -16.84
N ASP A 291 7.07 15.98 -15.84
CA ASP A 291 6.42 14.73 -15.43
C ASP A 291 5.70 14.07 -16.62
N ILE A 292 4.98 14.87 -17.41
CA ILE A 292 4.33 14.44 -18.65
C ILE A 292 4.61 15.45 -19.75
N TRP A 293 5.05 14.94 -20.89
CA TRP A 293 5.04 15.65 -22.16
C TRP A 293 3.95 15.09 -23.05
N ALA A 294 3.17 15.94 -23.71
CA ALA A 294 2.13 15.51 -24.65
C ALA A 294 2.14 16.36 -25.93
N GLU A 295 1.98 15.70 -27.08
CA GLU A 295 1.99 16.34 -28.40
C GLU A 295 0.80 15.86 -29.23
N LYS A 296 0.09 16.81 -29.85
CA LYS A 296 -0.98 16.50 -30.80
C LYS A 296 -1.09 17.62 -31.83
N ASP A 297 -1.00 17.25 -33.10
CA ASP A 297 -0.99 18.19 -34.23
C ASP A 297 0.09 19.29 -34.03
N ASN A 298 -0.31 20.54 -33.77
CA ASN A 298 0.60 21.66 -33.51
C ASN A 298 0.58 22.11 -32.03
N GLU A 299 0.00 21.31 -31.13
CA GLU A 299 -0.07 21.61 -29.70
C GLU A 299 0.93 20.74 -28.92
N GLU A 300 1.74 21.40 -28.11
CA GLU A 300 2.72 20.78 -27.22
C GLU A 300 2.42 21.19 -25.77
N LEU A 301 2.36 20.20 -24.88
CA LEU A 301 2.04 20.37 -23.47
C LEU A 301 3.19 19.87 -22.59
N ALA A 302 3.60 20.71 -21.64
CA ALA A 302 4.48 20.33 -20.52
C ALA A 302 3.65 20.33 -19.23
N ILE A 303 3.56 19.21 -18.53
CA ILE A 303 2.68 19.04 -17.38
C ILE A 303 3.48 18.55 -16.17
N GLU A 304 3.28 19.22 -15.04
CA GLU A 304 3.78 18.84 -13.72
C GLU A 304 2.61 18.35 -12.86
N VAL A 305 2.77 17.20 -12.20
CA VAL A 305 1.68 16.61 -11.39
C VAL A 305 2.10 16.42 -9.95
N ARG A 306 1.28 16.91 -9.03
CA ARG A 306 1.42 16.67 -7.60
C ARG A 306 0.18 15.98 -7.07
N TYR A 307 0.41 14.95 -6.26
CA TYR A 307 -0.64 14.28 -5.50
C TYR A 307 -0.27 14.30 -4.02
N LYS A 308 -1.00 15.13 -3.26
CA LYS A 308 -0.80 15.30 -1.82
C LYS A 308 -2.06 14.81 -1.12
N THR A 309 -1.89 14.14 0.00
CA THR A 309 -3.02 13.44 0.63
C THR A 309 -3.07 13.70 2.13
N ALA A 310 -4.25 14.06 2.63
CA ALA A 310 -4.60 13.83 4.02
C ALA A 310 -4.96 12.36 4.21
N LEU A 311 -4.83 11.86 5.44
CA LEU A 311 -5.25 10.51 5.79
C LEU A 311 -6.72 10.32 5.39
N LEU A 312 -6.96 9.39 4.48
CA LEU A 312 -8.30 8.97 4.09
C LEU A 312 -8.32 7.45 3.96
N GLN A 313 -9.27 6.85 4.66
CA GLN A 313 -9.60 5.43 4.59
C GLN A 313 -11.07 5.34 4.24
N THR A 314 -11.39 4.91 3.03
CA THR A 314 -12.78 4.85 2.56
C THR A 314 -12.93 3.73 1.53
N ASN A 315 -14.12 3.17 1.41
CA ASN A 315 -14.44 2.23 0.34
C ASN A 315 -15.05 3.04 -0.81
N TYR A 316 -14.37 3.04 -1.96
CA TYR A 316 -14.83 3.75 -3.15
C TYR A 316 -14.88 2.77 -4.32
N ASN A 317 -16.05 2.65 -4.97
CA ASN A 317 -16.31 1.71 -6.07
C ASN A 317 -15.94 0.26 -5.74
N GLY A 318 -16.24 -0.19 -4.51
CA GLY A 318 -15.95 -1.56 -4.06
C GLY A 318 -14.45 -1.84 -3.86
N LYS A 319 -13.61 -0.80 -3.83
CA LYS A 319 -12.18 -0.87 -3.56
C LYS A 319 -11.85 -0.05 -2.33
N ASP A 320 -11.08 -0.63 -1.42
CA ASP A 320 -10.58 0.12 -0.26
C ASP A 320 -9.49 1.07 -0.72
N VAL A 321 -9.71 2.36 -0.47
CA VAL A 321 -8.75 3.43 -0.76
C VAL A 321 -8.18 3.94 0.55
N ASN A 322 -6.88 3.73 0.71
CA ASN A 322 -6.14 4.08 1.93
C ASN A 322 -4.97 4.99 1.61
N LEU A 323 -5.23 6.30 1.66
CA LEU A 323 -4.25 7.35 1.45
C LEU A 323 -3.50 7.65 2.75
N LYS A 324 -2.19 7.84 2.67
CA LYS A 324 -1.37 8.22 3.83
C LYS A 324 -1.53 9.71 4.11
N ASN A 325 -1.32 10.13 5.35
CA ASN A 325 -1.10 11.56 5.60
C ASN A 325 0.29 11.96 5.07
N GLN A 326 0.32 12.80 4.04
CA GLN A 326 1.50 13.46 3.51
C GLN A 326 1.55 14.88 4.06
N GLY A 327 1.92 15.01 5.33
CA GLY A 327 2.09 16.30 6.02
C GLY A 327 3.19 17.18 5.40
N ALA A 328 3.60 18.23 6.11
CA ALA A 328 4.50 19.27 5.61
C ALA A 328 3.91 20.02 4.40
N GLN A 329 2.75 20.64 4.63
CA GLN A 329 2.06 21.43 3.61
C GLN A 329 2.87 22.65 3.17
N ASP A 330 3.68 23.21 4.06
CA ASP A 330 4.64 24.29 3.78
C ASP A 330 5.62 23.90 2.66
N ILE A 331 6.32 22.79 2.84
CA ILE A 331 7.27 22.23 1.86
C ILE A 331 6.56 21.90 0.54
N SER A 332 5.37 21.28 0.64
CA SER A 332 4.63 20.82 -0.55
C SER A 332 4.09 21.98 -1.40
N ARG A 333 3.77 23.12 -0.77
CA ARG A 333 3.36 24.34 -1.47
C ARG A 333 4.52 25.02 -2.19
N TYR A 334 5.68 25.08 -1.54
CA TYR A 334 6.92 25.54 -2.18
C TYR A 334 7.20 24.73 -3.44
N ASP A 335 7.18 23.39 -3.32
CA ASP A 335 7.46 22.49 -4.44
C ASP A 335 6.48 22.71 -5.62
N TYR A 336 5.19 22.89 -5.35
CA TYR A 336 4.19 23.18 -6.38
C TYR A 336 4.46 24.51 -7.10
N LEU A 337 4.84 25.55 -6.37
CA LEU A 337 5.15 26.86 -6.97
C LEU A 337 6.50 26.87 -7.69
N LYS A 338 7.45 26.03 -7.28
CA LYS A 338 8.71 25.82 -8.00
C LYS A 338 8.46 25.12 -9.34
N ASP A 339 7.51 24.18 -9.39
CA ASP A 339 7.05 23.57 -10.65
C ASP A 339 6.43 24.62 -11.58
N LEU A 340 5.67 25.58 -11.03
CA LEU A 340 5.11 26.69 -11.80
C LEU A 340 6.19 27.61 -12.39
N GLU A 341 7.17 28.04 -11.59
CA GLU A 341 8.34 28.81 -12.09
C GLU A 341 9.10 28.04 -13.19
N LYS A 342 9.28 26.73 -13.01
CA LYS A 342 9.91 25.86 -13.99
C LYS A 342 9.13 25.88 -15.32
N LEU A 343 7.80 25.76 -15.27
CA LEU A 343 6.95 25.83 -16.45
C LEU A 343 7.00 27.21 -17.14
N GLU A 344 7.07 28.32 -16.39
CA GLU A 344 7.26 29.65 -17.00
C GLU A 344 8.56 29.73 -17.80
N LYS A 345 9.65 29.14 -17.30
CA LYS A 345 10.93 29.08 -18.02
C LYS A 345 10.79 28.28 -19.32
N VAL A 346 10.07 27.16 -19.29
CA VAL A 346 9.80 26.33 -20.48
C VAL A 346 9.04 27.13 -21.53
N VAL A 347 7.89 27.66 -21.13
CA VAL A 347 6.97 28.37 -22.04
C VAL A 347 7.64 29.63 -22.61
N ARG A 348 8.41 30.38 -21.80
CA ARG A 348 9.19 31.52 -22.29
C ARG A 348 10.26 31.11 -23.32
N SER A 349 10.90 29.96 -23.12
CA SER A 349 11.91 29.45 -24.06
C SER A 349 11.31 28.89 -25.36
N ARG A 350 10.03 28.48 -25.31
CA ARG A 350 9.29 27.87 -26.42
C ARG A 350 7.83 28.34 -26.38
N PRO A 351 7.53 29.53 -26.94
CA PRO A 351 6.20 30.15 -26.81
C PRO A 351 5.02 29.34 -27.38
N GLY A 352 5.28 28.34 -28.24
CA GLY A 352 4.26 27.43 -28.76
C GLY A 352 3.83 26.33 -27.79
N ILE A 353 4.49 26.22 -26.63
CA ILE A 353 4.19 25.21 -25.60
C ILE A 353 3.27 25.81 -24.54
N LYS A 354 2.31 25.01 -24.07
CA LYS A 354 1.52 25.33 -22.87
C LYS A 354 2.03 24.54 -21.67
N GLY A 355 2.23 25.23 -20.56
CA GLY A 355 2.58 24.61 -19.28
C GLY A 355 1.34 24.36 -18.43
N TYR A 356 1.30 23.25 -17.69
CA TYR A 356 0.24 22.98 -16.72
C TYR A 356 0.81 22.46 -15.40
N ALA A 357 0.55 23.19 -14.31
CA ALA A 357 0.84 22.75 -12.94
C ALA A 357 -0.43 22.18 -12.30
N VAL A 358 -0.45 20.86 -12.08
CA VAL A 358 -1.62 20.12 -11.57
C VAL A 358 -1.37 19.67 -10.15
N LEU A 359 -2.31 19.95 -9.25
CA LEU A 359 -2.32 19.42 -7.88
C LEU A 359 -3.69 18.85 -7.54
N ILE A 360 -3.73 17.58 -7.13
CA ILE A 360 -4.93 16.96 -6.56
C ILE A 360 -4.66 16.63 -5.09
N THR A 361 -5.61 16.98 -4.22
CA THR A 361 -5.53 16.69 -2.79
C THR A 361 -6.90 16.58 -2.14
N ASN A 362 -6.98 15.79 -1.07
CA ASN A 362 -8.10 15.77 -0.12
C ASN A 362 -7.81 16.53 1.18
N ASP A 363 -6.64 17.18 1.27
CA ASP A 363 -6.28 18.00 2.43
C ASP A 363 -6.79 19.45 2.24
N HIS A 364 -7.90 19.76 2.92
CA HIS A 364 -8.50 21.10 2.93
C HIS A 364 -7.56 22.25 3.31
N ASN A 365 -6.46 21.96 4.02
CA ASN A 365 -5.47 22.98 4.36
C ASN A 365 -4.80 23.61 3.13
N TYR A 366 -4.89 23.01 1.94
CA TYR A 366 -4.35 23.60 0.72
C TYR A 366 -5.25 24.70 0.15
N TRP A 367 -6.58 24.48 0.10
CA TRP A 367 -7.52 25.41 -0.52
C TRP A 367 -8.20 26.36 0.47
N GLU A 368 -8.17 26.08 1.77
CA GLU A 368 -8.71 26.98 2.79
C GLU A 368 -7.69 28.01 3.26
N LYS A 369 -8.16 29.23 3.51
CA LYS A 369 -7.32 30.30 4.03
C LYS A 369 -6.98 30.01 5.50
N SER A 370 -5.68 29.95 5.80
CA SER A 370 -5.18 29.75 7.15
C SER A 370 -5.59 30.89 8.09
N LYS A 371 -5.94 30.56 9.33
CA LYS A 371 -6.15 31.54 10.41
C LYS A 371 -4.84 32.02 11.05
N ARG A 372 -3.74 31.30 10.86
CA ARG A 372 -2.41 31.70 11.33
C ARG A 372 -1.86 32.80 10.44
N VAL A 373 -1.44 33.90 11.07
CA VAL A 373 -0.76 35.04 10.44
C VAL A 373 0.75 34.83 10.59
N ALA A 374 1.55 35.27 9.61
CA ALA A 374 3.02 35.19 9.63
C ALA A 374 3.58 33.75 9.74
N SER A 375 2.96 32.78 9.06
CA SER A 375 3.52 31.43 8.93
C SER A 375 4.75 31.42 8.03
N VAL A 376 5.66 30.46 8.25
CA VAL A 376 6.91 30.37 7.50
C VAL A 376 6.74 30.25 5.98
N ASP A 377 5.59 29.75 5.54
CA ASP A 377 5.21 29.51 4.13
C ASP A 377 4.12 30.49 3.64
N GLU A 378 4.01 31.67 4.24
CA GLU A 378 2.98 32.66 3.89
C GLU A 378 2.98 33.01 2.40
N ASP A 379 4.15 33.26 1.82
CA ASP A 379 4.29 33.55 0.39
C ASP A 379 3.86 32.36 -0.49
N PHE A 380 3.93 31.13 0.02
CA PHE A 380 3.65 29.90 -0.74
C PHE A 380 2.21 29.39 -0.62
N ARG A 381 1.34 29.98 0.21
CA ARG A 381 -0.07 29.53 0.30
C ARG A 381 -0.77 29.52 -1.06
N ILE A 382 -1.61 28.52 -1.31
CA ILE A 382 -2.38 28.39 -2.54
C ILE A 382 -3.86 28.16 -2.20
N TYR A 383 -4.41 28.99 -1.31
CA TYR A 383 -5.84 28.89 -0.97
C TYR A 383 -6.70 29.49 -2.08
N GLN A 384 -8.00 29.16 -2.09
CA GLN A 384 -8.98 29.64 -3.06
C GLN A 384 -8.93 31.17 -3.23
N GLU A 385 -8.98 31.63 -4.48
CA GLU A 385 -8.97 33.05 -4.90
C GLU A 385 -7.69 33.83 -4.57
N ARG A 386 -6.65 33.18 -4.03
CA ARG A 386 -5.37 33.85 -3.85
C ARG A 386 -4.78 34.21 -5.21
N SER A 387 -4.29 35.43 -5.37
CA SER A 387 -3.41 35.79 -6.49
C SER A 387 -1.95 35.50 -6.14
N VAL A 388 -1.25 34.75 -6.99
CA VAL A 388 0.17 34.40 -6.86
C VAL A 388 0.94 35.05 -8.01
N HIS A 389 1.94 35.87 -7.64
CA HIS A 389 2.83 36.58 -8.56
C HIS A 389 4.04 37.13 -7.79
N GLY A 390 5.11 37.50 -8.49
CA GLY A 390 6.30 38.16 -7.94
C GLY A 390 7.27 37.19 -7.25
N GLU A 391 8.10 37.75 -6.36
CA GLU A 391 9.08 36.98 -5.57
C GLU A 391 8.44 36.39 -4.32
N LEU A 392 8.61 35.08 -4.13
CA LEU A 392 8.06 34.31 -3.01
C LEU A 392 9.21 33.73 -2.20
N VAL A 393 9.21 34.00 -0.89
CA VAL A 393 10.30 33.60 0.01
C VAL A 393 9.80 32.95 1.30
N TRP A 394 10.63 32.10 1.89
CA TRP A 394 10.42 31.60 3.25
C TRP A 394 10.51 32.76 4.26
N LYS A 395 9.57 32.79 5.23
CA LYS A 395 9.59 33.77 6.32
C LYS A 395 10.11 33.12 7.61
N HIS A 396 11.32 33.45 8.04
CA HIS A 396 11.89 32.96 9.31
C HIS A 396 11.87 31.43 9.49
N ALA A 397 12.01 30.67 8.40
CA ALA A 397 12.00 29.21 8.42
C ALA A 397 13.31 28.63 9.00
N SER A 398 13.23 27.45 9.62
CA SER A 398 14.41 26.73 10.10
C SER A 398 15.20 26.13 8.94
N ALA A 399 16.52 25.94 9.11
CA ALA A 399 17.37 25.31 8.10
C ALA A 399 16.89 23.91 7.69
N GLY A 400 16.27 23.16 8.60
CA GLY A 400 15.67 21.86 8.29
C GLY A 400 14.45 21.96 7.36
N THR A 401 13.63 23.01 7.52
CA THR A 401 12.46 23.27 6.67
C THR A 401 12.88 23.68 5.25
N THR A 402 13.93 24.49 5.12
CA THR A 402 14.37 25.05 3.85
C THR A 402 15.40 24.20 3.12
N SER A 403 15.82 23.06 3.67
CA SER A 403 16.89 22.24 3.09
C SER A 403 16.55 21.84 1.64
N ASN A 404 17.44 22.24 0.71
CA ASN A 404 17.29 22.10 -0.75
C ASN A 404 16.14 22.93 -1.37
N ARG A 405 15.68 23.98 -0.66
CA ARG A 405 14.56 24.88 -1.01
C ARG A 405 14.87 26.31 -0.58
N GLU A 406 16.15 26.66 -0.53
CA GLU A 406 16.64 27.96 -0.06
C GLU A 406 16.40 29.07 -1.10
N GLU A 407 16.21 28.70 -2.36
CA GLU A 407 16.01 29.64 -3.46
C GLU A 407 14.67 30.38 -3.36
N THR A 408 14.71 31.67 -3.72
CA THR A 408 13.51 32.47 -3.97
C THR A 408 12.80 31.93 -5.22
N ILE A 409 11.48 31.84 -5.17
CA ILE A 409 10.66 31.51 -6.34
C ILE A 409 10.24 32.83 -6.99
N SER A 410 10.50 32.99 -8.29
CA SER A 410 10.09 34.14 -9.09
C SER A 410 8.98 33.74 -10.05
N ILE A 411 7.77 34.24 -9.80
CA ILE A 411 6.60 34.01 -10.65
C ILE A 411 6.35 35.29 -11.46
N ALA A 412 6.62 35.25 -12.76
CA ALA A 412 6.46 36.39 -13.65
C ALA A 412 5.00 36.65 -13.99
N GLY A 413 4.22 35.59 -14.22
CA GLY A 413 2.79 35.68 -14.48
C GLY A 413 1.99 36.03 -13.21
N LYS A 414 0.70 36.29 -13.40
CA LYS A 414 -0.24 36.52 -12.29
C LYS A 414 -1.37 35.51 -12.34
N TYR A 415 -1.29 34.51 -11.46
CA TYR A 415 -2.22 33.39 -11.43
C TYR A 415 -3.22 33.55 -10.29
N VAL A 416 -4.51 33.42 -10.58
CA VAL A 416 -5.56 33.33 -9.55
C VAL A 416 -5.81 31.87 -9.24
N ILE A 417 -5.57 31.47 -8.00
CA ILE A 417 -5.73 30.09 -7.55
C ILE A 417 -7.20 29.73 -7.47
N ASN A 418 -7.61 28.75 -8.27
CA ASN A 418 -8.99 28.29 -8.34
C ASN A 418 -9.06 26.77 -8.15
N TRP A 419 -9.54 26.33 -6.98
CA TRP A 419 -9.74 24.92 -6.66
C TRP A 419 -11.13 24.47 -7.04
N VAL A 420 -11.21 23.49 -7.93
CA VAL A 420 -12.46 22.86 -8.34
C VAL A 420 -12.65 21.50 -7.67
N PRO A 421 -13.88 21.08 -7.36
CA PRO A 421 -14.15 19.71 -6.94
C PRO A 421 -13.65 18.72 -8.00
N PHE A 422 -12.92 17.70 -7.56
CA PHE A 422 -12.41 16.63 -8.42
C PHE A 422 -13.22 15.35 -8.23
N LEU A 423 -13.31 14.90 -6.98
CA LEU A 423 -13.96 13.65 -6.64
C LEU A 423 -14.49 13.74 -5.21
N THR A 424 -15.73 13.30 -4.98
CA THR A 424 -16.28 13.15 -3.63
C THR A 424 -16.58 11.68 -3.40
N VAL A 425 -16.02 11.12 -2.34
CA VAL A 425 -16.13 9.69 -2.02
C VAL A 425 -16.94 9.42 -0.75
N GLY A 426 -17.44 10.49 -0.13
CA GLY A 426 -18.33 10.48 1.03
C GLY A 426 -18.52 11.90 1.58
N SER A 427 -19.05 12.02 2.79
CA SER A 427 -19.35 13.32 3.44
C SER A 427 -18.38 13.70 4.55
N GLY A 428 -17.34 12.89 4.76
CA GLY A 428 -16.31 13.07 5.78
C GLY A 428 -15.32 14.19 5.43
N LYS A 429 -14.60 14.64 6.46
CA LYS A 429 -13.69 15.80 6.41
C LYS A 429 -12.64 15.74 5.27
N TYR A 430 -12.14 14.54 4.96
CA TYR A 430 -11.11 14.32 3.95
C TYR A 430 -11.64 13.50 2.76
N GLU A 431 -12.96 13.40 2.59
CA GLU A 431 -13.62 12.64 1.52
C GLU A 431 -13.95 13.49 0.28
N LEU A 432 -13.69 14.80 0.35
CA LEU A 432 -13.70 15.69 -0.80
C LEU A 432 -12.27 15.86 -1.30
N PHE A 433 -12.04 15.47 -2.55
CA PHE A 433 -10.85 15.82 -3.30
C PHE A 433 -11.14 17.05 -4.14
N LYS A 434 -10.21 18.00 -4.10
CA LYS A 434 -10.18 19.12 -5.04
C LYS A 434 -8.94 19.03 -5.91
N MET A 435 -9.08 19.63 -7.08
CA MET A 435 -8.00 19.80 -8.05
C MET A 435 -7.74 21.29 -8.24
N LEU A 436 -6.46 21.62 -8.37
CA LEU A 436 -5.96 22.88 -8.87
C LEU A 436 -5.18 22.61 -10.15
N VAL A 437 -5.50 23.34 -11.22
CA VAL A 437 -4.75 23.35 -12.46
C VAL A 437 -4.46 24.80 -12.79
N VAL A 438 -3.18 25.13 -12.91
CA VAL A 438 -2.72 26.44 -13.39
C VAL A 438 -2.12 26.23 -14.77
N GLU A 439 -2.68 26.92 -15.77
CA GLU A 439 -2.09 27.00 -17.10
C GLU A 439 -1.04 28.11 -17.12
N VAL A 440 0.03 27.88 -17.87
CA VAL A 440 1.06 28.85 -18.17
C VAL A 440 1.15 28.98 -19.68
N THR A 441 0.84 30.17 -20.18
CA THR A 441 0.94 30.52 -21.61
C THR A 441 1.97 31.62 -21.82
N ALA A 442 2.48 31.75 -23.05
CA ALA A 442 3.42 32.81 -23.36
C ALA A 442 2.80 34.21 -23.18
N GLU A 443 1.49 34.33 -23.40
CA GLU A 443 0.72 35.58 -23.29
C GLU A 443 0.66 36.11 -21.85
N GLU A 444 0.66 35.22 -20.86
CA GLU A 444 0.65 35.57 -19.43
C GLU A 444 2.03 35.95 -18.87
N LEU A 445 3.11 35.72 -19.64
CA LEU A 445 4.50 35.95 -19.23
C LEU A 445 5.10 37.23 -19.81
N VAL A 446 4.33 37.97 -20.61
CA VAL A 446 4.66 39.28 -21.20
C VAL A 446 4.09 40.38 -20.32
#